data_AF-A0A023EHX5-F1
#
_entry.id   AF-A0A023EHX5-F1
#
_cell.length_a   1.000
_cell.length_b   1.000
_cell.length_c   1.000
_cell.angle_alpha   90.00
_cell.angle_beta   90.00
_cell.angle_gamma   90.00
#
_symmetry.space_group_name_H-M   'P 1'
#
loop_
_entity.id
_entity.type
_entity.pdbx_description
1 polymer ?
#
loop_
_entity_poly.entity_id
_entity_poly.type
_entity_poly.pdbx_seq_one_letter_code
_entity_poly.pdbx_strand_id
1 'polypeptide(L)'
;MGFKGEMGLQGAPGLNGLNGLPGLKGEVGDAAPPPPPAKSRGFIFTKHSQSVHIPECPLNTAKLWDGYSLVSVIGSSRTVGQDLGSAGSCLRKFSTMPYMFCDINNVCNYAANNDDTIWLASPEPMPMSMAPMKAREVERYISRCSVCETTTRVISIHSQTMAIPDCPGGWEELWIGYSYVMHTTDNSGGFGMDLT
;
A
#
# COMPACT_ATOMS: atom_id res chain seq x y z
N MET A 1 -7.04 -63.03 103.02
CA MET A 1 -7.17 -61.77 102.27
C MET A 1 -6.66 -62.05 100.86
N GLY A 2 -7.53 -61.99 99.85
CA GLY A 2 -7.25 -62.55 98.51
C GLY A 2 -6.23 -61.74 97.70
N PHE A 3 -5.37 -62.43 96.94
CA PHE A 3 -4.38 -61.80 96.07
C PHE A 3 -5.06 -60.94 95.00
N LYS A 4 -4.57 -59.72 94.82
CA LYS A 4 -5.05 -58.78 93.79
C LYS A 4 -4.82 -59.41 92.41
N GLY A 5 -5.87 -59.45 91.59
CA GLY A 5 -5.80 -60.00 90.23
C GLY A 5 -4.73 -59.31 89.40
N GLU A 6 -4.06 -60.09 88.55
CA GLU A 6 -3.01 -59.59 87.66
C GLU A 6 -3.54 -58.46 86.77
N MET A 7 -2.70 -57.44 86.59
CA MET A 7 -3.03 -56.31 85.72
C MET A 7 -3.15 -56.81 84.28
N GLY A 8 -4.26 -56.49 83.62
CA GLY A 8 -4.49 -56.88 82.23
C GLY A 8 -3.39 -56.34 81.31
N LEU A 9 -3.05 -57.12 80.28
CA LEU A 9 -2.05 -56.75 79.28
C LEU A 9 -2.43 -55.42 78.63
N GLN A 10 -1.46 -54.51 78.50
CA GLN A 10 -1.66 -53.23 77.82
C GLN A 10 -2.01 -53.48 76.34
N GLY A 11 -3.03 -52.78 75.85
CA GLY A 11 -3.46 -52.88 74.46
C GLY A 11 -2.34 -52.47 73.48
N ALA A 12 -2.32 -53.10 72.31
CA ALA A 12 -1.34 -52.78 71.28
C ALA A 12 -1.47 -51.31 70.82
N PRO A 13 -0.35 -50.63 70.48
CA PRO A 13 -0.40 -49.29 69.92
C PRO A 13 -1.27 -49.24 68.65
N GLY A 14 -2.00 -48.14 68.46
CA GLY A 14 -2.80 -47.92 67.26
C GLY A 14 -1.93 -47.84 66.00
N LEU A 15 -2.49 -48.26 64.86
CA LEU A 15 -1.80 -48.16 63.57
C LEU A 15 -1.66 -46.67 63.17
N ASN A 16 -0.52 -46.32 62.58
CA ASN A 16 -0.30 -44.99 62.01
C ASN A 16 -1.30 -44.74 60.86
N GLY A 17 -1.79 -43.50 60.76
CA GLY A 17 -2.70 -43.09 59.69
C GLY A 17 -2.04 -43.14 58.30
N LEU A 18 -2.84 -43.36 57.26
CA LEU A 18 -2.38 -43.35 55.88
C LEU A 18 -2.00 -41.92 55.44
N ASN A 19 -0.93 -41.79 54.66
CA ASN A 19 -0.54 -40.50 54.06
C ASN A 19 -1.62 -40.00 53.09
N GLY A 20 -1.84 -38.68 53.06
CA GLY A 20 -2.78 -38.05 52.13
C GLY A 20 -2.36 -38.18 50.67
N LEU A 21 -3.34 -38.17 49.76
CA LEU A 21 -3.09 -38.22 48.32
C LEU A 21 -2.41 -36.92 47.83
N PRO A 22 -1.50 -36.98 46.83
CA PRO A 22 -0.94 -35.80 46.19
C PRO A 22 -2.03 -34.88 45.61
N GLY A 23 -1.81 -33.56 45.69
CA GLY A 23 -2.74 -32.57 45.12
C GLY A 23 -2.85 -32.66 43.60
N LEU A 24 -3.98 -32.21 43.06
CA LEU A 24 -4.20 -32.14 41.61
C LEU A 24 -3.23 -31.15 40.96
N LYS A 25 -2.76 -31.48 39.76
CA LYS A 25 -1.94 -30.58 38.94
C LYS A 25 -2.76 -29.34 38.56
N GLY A 26 -2.13 -28.16 38.63
CA GLY A 26 -2.77 -26.90 38.24
C GLY A 26 -3.15 -26.85 36.75
N GLU A 27 -4.07 -25.95 36.42
CA GLU A 27 -4.54 -25.75 35.05
C GLU A 27 -3.42 -25.20 34.14
N VAL A 28 -3.53 -25.51 32.84
CA VAL A 28 -2.62 -24.97 31.83
C VAL A 28 -2.91 -23.48 31.65
N GLY A 29 -1.86 -22.66 31.61
CA GLY A 29 -1.99 -21.21 31.40
C GLY A 29 -2.48 -20.85 29.99
N ASP A 30 -2.93 -19.62 29.83
CA ASP A 30 -3.46 -19.10 28.57
C ASP A 30 -2.44 -19.15 27.43
N ALA A 31 -2.95 -19.28 26.20
CA ALA A 31 -2.12 -19.24 25.00
C ALA A 31 -1.46 -17.86 24.81
N ALA A 32 -0.27 -17.86 24.22
CA ALA A 32 0.44 -16.63 23.89
C ALA A 32 -0.35 -15.80 22.85
N PRO A 33 -0.23 -14.45 22.88
CA PRO A 33 -0.78 -13.60 21.83
C PRO A 33 -0.23 -13.96 20.44
N PRO A 34 -0.98 -13.68 19.36
CA PRO A 34 -0.49 -13.88 18.00
C PRO A 34 0.77 -13.03 17.73
N PRO A 35 1.68 -13.50 16.86
CA PRO A 35 2.88 -12.77 16.51
C PRO A 35 2.54 -11.41 15.87
N PRO A 36 3.42 -10.40 16.00
CA PRO A 36 3.23 -9.11 15.36
C PRO A 36 3.21 -9.24 13.83
N PRO A 37 2.52 -8.34 13.10
CA PRO A 37 2.50 -8.35 11.64
C PRO A 37 3.92 -8.27 11.08
N ALA A 38 4.11 -8.86 9.90
CA ALA A 38 5.38 -8.76 9.18
C ALA A 38 5.74 -7.28 8.96
N LYS A 39 7.00 -6.92 9.24
CA LYS A 39 7.49 -5.56 8.99
C LYS A 39 7.42 -5.26 7.48
N SER A 40 7.07 -4.02 7.15
CA SER A 40 7.15 -3.46 5.80
C SER A 40 8.43 -3.90 5.09
N ARG A 41 8.28 -4.51 3.91
CA ARG A 41 9.41 -4.85 3.03
C ARG A 41 9.69 -3.77 2.00
N GLY A 42 8.89 -2.69 2.00
CA GLY A 42 9.09 -1.52 1.13
C GLY A 42 8.68 -1.72 -0.33
N PHE A 43 7.89 -2.75 -0.65
CA PHE A 43 7.34 -2.91 -2.01
C PHE A 43 6.09 -2.05 -2.14
N ILE A 44 6.22 -0.97 -2.91
CA ILE A 44 5.20 0.05 -3.08
C ILE A 44 4.87 0.16 -4.57
N PHE A 45 3.60 0.29 -4.89
CA PHE A 45 3.12 0.55 -6.24
C PHE A 45 1.97 1.57 -6.21
N THR A 46 1.69 2.16 -7.36
CA THR A 46 0.60 3.12 -7.53
C THR A 46 -0.49 2.55 -8.43
N LYS A 47 -1.76 2.75 -8.02
CA LYS A 47 -2.92 2.47 -8.85
C LYS A 47 -3.60 3.78 -9.23
N HIS A 48 -3.92 3.94 -10.51
CA HIS A 48 -4.62 5.11 -11.06
C HIS A 48 -6.06 4.75 -11.41
N SER A 49 -7.00 5.63 -11.10
CA SER A 49 -8.43 5.39 -11.34
C SER A 49 -8.91 5.79 -12.73
N GLN A 50 -8.18 6.70 -13.39
CA GLN A 50 -8.64 7.41 -14.60
C GLN A 50 -10.03 8.04 -14.39
N SER A 51 -10.30 8.50 -13.17
CA SER A 51 -11.58 9.08 -12.75
C SER A 51 -11.36 10.05 -11.57
N VAL A 52 -12.42 10.76 -11.17
CA VAL A 52 -12.39 11.61 -9.97
C VAL A 52 -12.47 10.83 -8.66
N HIS A 53 -12.74 9.52 -8.71
CA HIS A 53 -12.88 8.66 -7.54
C HIS A 53 -11.54 8.02 -7.19
N ILE A 54 -11.20 8.02 -5.89
CA ILE A 54 -9.97 7.41 -5.39
C ILE A 54 -10.03 5.90 -5.62
N PRO A 55 -9.04 5.29 -6.30
CA PRO A 55 -9.05 3.85 -6.53
C PRO A 55 -8.74 3.10 -5.23
N GLU A 56 -9.43 1.99 -4.98
CA GLU A 56 -9.13 1.12 -3.85
C GLU A 56 -7.85 0.30 -4.12
N CYS A 57 -7.04 0.15 -3.08
CA CYS A 57 -5.89 -0.75 -3.10
C CYS A 57 -6.37 -2.20 -3.24
N PRO A 58 -5.70 -3.03 -4.07
CA PRO A 58 -6.03 -4.45 -4.21
C PRO A 58 -6.03 -5.22 -2.88
N LEU A 59 -6.67 -6.40 -2.89
CA LEU A 59 -6.66 -7.32 -1.74
C LEU A 59 -5.22 -7.62 -1.29
N ASN A 60 -5.04 -7.87 0.01
CA ASN A 60 -3.75 -8.16 0.63
C ASN A 60 -2.69 -7.03 0.50
N THR A 61 -3.11 -5.81 0.19
CA THR A 61 -2.24 -4.62 0.16
C THR A 61 -2.75 -3.54 1.13
N ALA A 62 -1.85 -2.70 1.63
CA ALA A 62 -2.17 -1.64 2.57
C ALA A 62 -2.07 -0.26 1.89
N LYS A 63 -3.12 0.56 1.98
CA LYS A 63 -3.08 1.93 1.46
C LYS A 63 -2.15 2.80 2.30
N LEU A 64 -1.22 3.50 1.63
CA LEU A 64 -0.33 4.46 2.26
C LEU A 64 -0.86 5.90 2.15
N TRP A 65 -1.20 6.35 0.93
CA TRP A 65 -1.87 7.64 0.69
C TRP A 65 -2.64 7.63 -0.63
N ASP A 66 -3.42 8.68 -0.86
CA ASP A 66 -4.03 8.99 -2.16
C ASP A 66 -3.66 10.40 -2.63
N GLY A 67 -3.93 10.66 -3.92
CA GLY A 67 -3.56 11.90 -4.56
C GLY A 67 -4.11 12.03 -5.98
N TYR A 68 -3.39 12.80 -6.79
CA TYR A 68 -3.66 13.11 -8.18
C TYR A 68 -2.56 12.51 -9.08
N SER A 69 -2.97 12.06 -10.25
CA SER A 69 -2.15 11.25 -11.16
C SER A 69 -1.25 12.11 -12.06
N LEU A 70 -0.01 12.35 -11.63
CA LEU A 70 1.00 13.05 -12.41
C LEU A 70 1.62 12.10 -13.43
N VAL A 71 1.71 12.55 -14.69
CA VAL A 71 2.37 11.81 -15.78
C VAL A 71 3.75 12.39 -16.06
N SER A 72 3.80 13.70 -16.33
CA SER A 72 5.06 14.38 -16.66
C SER A 72 5.00 15.88 -16.41
N VAL A 73 6.15 16.49 -16.23
CA VAL A 73 6.35 17.94 -16.21
C VAL A 73 7.18 18.35 -17.42
N ILE A 74 6.90 19.53 -17.95
CA ILE A 74 7.61 20.11 -19.10
C ILE A 74 8.21 21.42 -18.61
N GLY A 75 9.53 21.43 -18.47
CA GLY A 75 10.27 22.60 -18.04
C GLY A 75 11.35 22.96 -19.03
N SER A 76 11.44 24.22 -19.43
CA SER A 76 12.47 24.69 -20.38
C SER A 76 12.51 23.86 -21.67
N SER A 77 11.31 23.55 -22.20
CA SER A 77 11.09 22.73 -23.41
C SER A 77 11.60 21.28 -23.32
N ARG A 78 11.73 20.73 -22.11
CA ARG A 78 12.11 19.34 -21.87
C ARG A 78 11.09 18.64 -21.00
N THR A 79 10.62 17.48 -21.47
CA THR A 79 9.74 16.60 -20.70
C THR A 79 10.53 15.74 -19.72
N VAL A 80 10.04 15.68 -18.49
CA VAL A 80 10.47 14.73 -17.46
C VAL A 80 9.23 14.02 -16.93
N GLY A 81 9.17 12.70 -17.11
CA GLY A 81 8.03 11.90 -16.66
C GLY A 81 8.26 11.18 -15.33
N GLN A 82 7.18 10.59 -14.83
CA GLN A 82 7.17 9.64 -13.73
C GLN A 82 6.59 8.32 -14.24
N ASP A 83 7.19 7.21 -13.81
CA ASP A 83 6.59 5.90 -14.06
C ASP A 83 5.27 5.79 -13.29
N LEU A 84 4.18 5.44 -13.98
CA LEU A 84 2.85 5.34 -13.39
C LEU A 84 2.72 4.21 -12.37
N GLY A 85 3.58 3.19 -12.41
CA GLY A 85 3.67 2.17 -11.35
C GLY A 85 4.38 2.68 -10.09
N SER A 86 5.15 3.76 -10.18
CA SER A 86 5.93 4.30 -9.06
C SER A 86 5.12 5.24 -8.16
N ALA A 87 5.54 5.41 -6.90
CA ALA A 87 4.92 6.36 -5.98
C ALA A 87 5.01 7.83 -6.43
N GLY A 88 5.98 8.17 -7.29
CA GLY A 88 6.21 9.53 -7.78
C GLY A 88 5.11 10.06 -8.68
N SER A 89 4.34 9.18 -9.33
CA SER A 89 3.18 9.55 -10.15
C SER A 89 1.95 9.94 -9.32
N CYS A 90 1.97 9.81 -7.98
CA CYS A 90 0.82 10.07 -7.13
C CYS A 90 1.04 11.21 -6.12
N LEU A 91 0.82 12.44 -6.58
CA LEU A 91 1.01 13.65 -5.76
C LEU A 91 -0.21 13.93 -4.88
N ARG A 92 0.02 14.14 -3.58
CA ARG A 92 -1.05 14.41 -2.59
C ARG A 92 -1.84 15.71 -2.84
N LYS A 93 -1.25 16.64 -3.59
CA LYS A 93 -1.87 17.93 -3.93
C LYS A 93 -1.77 18.16 -5.42
N PHE A 94 -2.88 18.58 -6.01
CA PHE A 94 -2.91 19.06 -7.38
C PHE A 94 -2.41 20.50 -7.45
N SER A 95 -1.67 20.80 -8.51
CA SER A 95 -1.31 22.15 -8.95
C SER A 95 -1.07 22.11 -10.45
N THR A 96 -1.51 23.13 -11.17
CA THR A 96 -1.14 23.29 -12.59
C THR A 96 0.37 23.52 -12.78
N MET A 97 1.08 23.88 -11.69
CA MET A 97 2.52 24.04 -11.63
C MET A 97 3.05 23.52 -10.26
N PRO A 98 3.39 22.23 -10.11
CA PRO A 98 3.79 21.61 -8.84
C PRO A 98 5.29 21.72 -8.56
N TYR A 99 6.03 22.54 -9.32
CA TYR A 99 7.46 22.74 -9.13
C TYR A 99 7.85 24.22 -9.29
N MET A 100 9.11 24.50 -8.97
CA MET A 100 9.78 25.79 -9.18
C MET A 100 11.16 25.54 -9.77
N PHE A 101 11.73 26.53 -10.45
CA PHE A 101 13.08 26.47 -10.97
C PHE A 101 13.94 27.58 -10.35
N CYS A 102 15.22 27.30 -10.17
CA CYS A 102 16.19 28.25 -9.63
C CYS A 102 17.36 28.40 -10.60
N ASP A 103 17.85 29.62 -10.74
CA ASP A 103 19.03 29.92 -11.56
C ASP A 103 20.34 29.80 -10.76
N ILE A 104 21.46 29.99 -11.45
CA ILE A 104 22.81 29.97 -10.85
C ILE A 104 23.08 31.15 -9.91
N ASN A 105 22.24 32.19 -9.93
CA ASN A 105 22.35 33.37 -9.07
C ASN A 105 21.54 33.20 -7.78
N ASN A 106 21.04 32.00 -7.50
CA ASN A 106 20.15 31.68 -6.37
C ASN A 106 18.81 32.42 -6.41
N VAL A 107 18.34 32.80 -7.61
CA VAL A 107 17.00 33.36 -7.81
C VAL A 107 16.07 32.24 -8.25
N CYS A 108 14.99 32.04 -7.50
CA CYS A 108 13.99 31.04 -7.81
C CYS A 108 12.68 31.68 -8.27
N ASN A 109 12.07 31.08 -9.28
CA ASN A 109 10.84 31.55 -9.88
C ASN A 109 9.78 30.46 -9.83
N TYR A 110 8.54 30.87 -9.54
CA TYR A 110 7.38 29.99 -9.44
C TYR A 110 6.32 30.44 -10.45
N ALA A 111 5.85 29.52 -11.30
CA ALA A 111 4.81 29.77 -12.29
C ALA A 111 5.05 31.04 -13.15
N ALA A 112 6.32 31.35 -13.42
CA ALA A 112 6.74 32.56 -14.15
C ALA A 112 7.11 32.30 -15.61
N ASN A 113 7.10 31.02 -16.03
CA ASN A 113 7.43 30.58 -17.39
C ASN A 113 6.22 29.88 -18.04
N ASN A 114 6.30 29.69 -19.35
CA ASN A 114 5.37 28.86 -20.13
C ASN A 114 5.73 27.37 -20.03
N ASP A 115 5.84 26.90 -18.79
CA ASP A 115 6.06 25.50 -18.48
C ASP A 115 4.71 24.78 -18.34
N ASP A 116 4.68 23.47 -18.56
CA ASP A 116 3.45 22.68 -18.60
C ASP A 116 3.52 21.45 -17.70
N THR A 117 2.35 20.96 -17.28
CA THR A 117 2.23 19.75 -16.46
C THR A 117 1.14 18.85 -17.02
N ILE A 118 1.46 17.55 -17.14
CA ILE A 118 0.59 16.55 -17.75
C ILE A 118 0.10 15.61 -16.65
N TRP A 119 -1.21 15.45 -16.58
CA TRP A 119 -1.91 14.64 -15.60
C TRP A 119 -2.79 13.61 -16.32
N LEU A 120 -2.99 12.43 -15.73
CA LEU A 120 -4.00 11.51 -16.27
C LEU A 120 -5.38 12.14 -16.12
N ALA A 121 -6.20 12.02 -17.16
CA ALA A 121 -7.52 12.61 -17.20
C ALA A 121 -8.61 11.66 -16.68
N SER A 122 -9.74 12.22 -16.30
CA SER A 122 -11.01 11.50 -16.11
C SER A 122 -11.78 11.40 -17.44
N PRO A 123 -12.92 10.68 -17.50
CA PRO A 123 -13.76 10.60 -18.67
C PRO A 123 -14.65 11.84 -18.87
N GLU A 124 -14.48 12.88 -18.05
CA GLU A 124 -15.26 14.12 -18.14
C GLU A 124 -15.06 14.78 -19.52
N PRO A 125 -16.12 15.09 -20.27
CA PRO A 125 -16.01 15.64 -21.61
C PRO A 125 -15.48 17.08 -21.60
N MET A 126 -14.67 17.41 -22.61
CA MET A 126 -14.23 18.77 -22.83
C MET A 126 -15.43 19.72 -23.02
N PRO A 127 -15.40 20.94 -22.45
CA PRO A 127 -16.45 21.91 -22.66
C PRO A 127 -16.65 22.20 -24.15
N MET A 128 -17.90 22.39 -24.60
CA MET A 128 -18.21 22.70 -26.00
C MET A 128 -17.48 23.94 -26.54
N SER A 129 -17.12 24.88 -25.67
CA SER A 129 -16.35 26.07 -26.04
C SER A 129 -14.91 25.76 -26.48
N MET A 130 -14.38 24.58 -26.11
CA MET A 130 -12.98 24.19 -26.27
C MET A 130 -11.96 25.19 -25.70
N ALA A 131 -12.43 26.10 -24.83
CA ALA A 131 -11.59 27.11 -24.22
C ALA A 131 -10.77 26.52 -23.07
N PRO A 132 -9.55 27.01 -22.82
CA PRO A 132 -8.76 26.62 -21.65
C PRO A 132 -9.53 26.86 -20.35
N MET A 133 -9.46 25.87 -19.46
CA MET A 133 -10.14 25.90 -18.17
C MET A 133 -9.25 26.53 -17.09
N LYS A 134 -9.88 27.26 -16.17
CA LYS A 134 -9.18 27.80 -14.99
C LYS A 134 -8.87 26.68 -14.01
N ALA A 135 -7.74 26.75 -13.31
CA ALA A 135 -7.28 25.71 -12.37
C ALA A 135 -8.37 25.18 -11.40
N ARG A 136 -9.24 26.06 -10.88
CA ARG A 136 -10.35 25.70 -9.97
C ARG A 136 -11.42 24.78 -10.59
N GLU A 137 -11.54 24.80 -11.91
CA GLU A 137 -12.54 24.05 -12.69
C GLU A 137 -11.96 22.75 -13.26
N VAL A 138 -10.64 22.57 -13.14
CA VAL A 138 -9.90 21.44 -13.72
C VAL A 138 -10.03 20.18 -12.87
N GLU A 139 -10.34 20.28 -11.57
CA GLU A 139 -10.35 19.13 -10.65
C GLU A 139 -11.21 17.95 -11.14
N ARG A 140 -12.37 18.21 -11.76
CA ARG A 140 -13.24 17.16 -12.32
C ARG A 140 -12.64 16.38 -13.50
N TYR A 141 -11.58 16.92 -14.11
CA TYR A 141 -10.86 16.32 -15.23
C TYR A 141 -9.63 15.54 -14.77
N ILE A 142 -9.21 15.62 -13.50
CA ILE A 142 -7.96 15.02 -13.04
C ILE A 142 -8.20 13.67 -12.39
N SER A 143 -7.50 12.65 -12.89
CA SER A 143 -7.51 11.29 -12.34
C SER A 143 -6.93 11.23 -10.94
N ARG A 144 -7.59 10.47 -10.05
CA ARG A 144 -7.08 10.14 -8.72
C ARG A 144 -6.23 8.87 -8.72
N CYS A 145 -5.35 8.77 -7.73
CA CYS A 145 -4.46 7.63 -7.52
C CYS A 145 -4.40 7.23 -6.05
N SER A 146 -4.00 5.99 -5.80
CA SER A 146 -3.69 5.45 -4.48
C SER A 146 -2.32 4.77 -4.53
N VAL A 147 -1.50 5.05 -3.52
CA VAL A 147 -0.22 4.36 -3.32
C VAL A 147 -0.42 3.27 -2.28
N CYS A 148 -0.06 2.05 -2.66
CA CYS A 148 -0.33 0.84 -1.91
C CYS A 148 0.98 0.12 -1.61
N GLU A 149 1.04 -0.50 -0.44
CA GLU A 149 2.15 -1.35 -0.01
C GLU A 149 1.75 -2.82 -0.05
N THR A 150 2.67 -3.66 -0.53
CA THR A 150 2.52 -5.12 -0.59
C THR A 150 3.74 -5.83 0.02
N THR A 151 3.61 -7.13 0.25
CA THR A 151 4.68 -7.97 0.82
C THR A 151 5.70 -8.48 -0.20
N THR A 152 5.34 -8.44 -1.50
CA THR A 152 6.12 -8.98 -2.63
C THR A 152 6.22 -7.95 -3.76
N ARG A 153 7.05 -8.21 -4.77
CA ARG A 153 7.16 -7.34 -5.94
C ARG A 153 5.86 -7.37 -6.76
N VAL A 154 5.62 -6.30 -7.50
CA VAL A 154 4.57 -6.19 -8.51
C VAL A 154 5.25 -6.09 -9.87
N ILE A 155 4.71 -6.77 -10.88
CA ILE A 155 5.18 -6.77 -12.26
C ILE A 155 3.99 -6.59 -13.20
N SER A 156 4.26 -6.18 -14.43
CA SER A 156 3.28 -6.21 -15.53
C SER A 156 3.64 -7.27 -16.56
N ILE A 157 2.62 -7.95 -17.09
CA ILE A 157 2.77 -8.93 -18.19
C ILE A 157 1.93 -8.47 -19.37
N HIS A 158 2.50 -8.57 -20.57
CA HIS A 158 1.89 -8.09 -21.81
C HIS A 158 1.71 -9.24 -22.79
N SER A 159 0.49 -9.44 -23.30
CA SER A 159 0.18 -10.54 -24.23
C SER A 159 0.56 -10.25 -25.68
N GLN A 160 0.65 -8.98 -26.06
CA GLN A 160 0.75 -8.52 -27.46
C GLN A 160 -0.40 -9.03 -28.35
N THR A 161 -1.53 -9.37 -27.74
CA THR A 161 -2.76 -9.82 -28.41
C THR A 161 -3.98 -9.23 -27.71
N MET A 162 -5.19 -9.59 -28.15
CA MET A 162 -6.43 -9.23 -27.45
C MET A 162 -6.76 -10.14 -26.26
N ALA A 163 -5.99 -11.21 -26.05
CA ALA A 163 -6.16 -12.09 -24.91
C ALA A 163 -5.49 -11.49 -23.66
N ILE A 164 -6.07 -11.73 -22.49
CA ILE A 164 -5.46 -11.40 -21.20
C ILE A 164 -4.35 -12.43 -20.93
N PRO A 165 -3.10 -12.01 -20.64
CA PRO A 165 -2.03 -12.94 -20.33
C PRO A 165 -2.19 -13.50 -18.91
N ASP A 166 -1.87 -14.78 -18.73
CA ASP A 166 -1.84 -15.40 -17.40
C ASP A 166 -0.63 -14.94 -16.57
N CYS A 167 -0.82 -14.83 -15.25
CA CYS A 167 0.29 -14.58 -14.33
C CYS A 167 1.30 -15.76 -14.33
N PRO A 168 2.61 -15.50 -14.19
CA PRO A 168 3.61 -16.56 -14.06
C PRO A 168 3.35 -17.41 -12.81
N GLY A 169 3.86 -18.66 -12.80
CA GLY A 169 3.64 -19.58 -11.68
C GLY A 169 4.01 -18.98 -10.31
N GLY A 170 3.07 -18.99 -9.37
CA GLY A 170 3.25 -18.45 -8.02
C GLY A 170 2.96 -16.95 -7.86
N TRP A 171 2.54 -16.27 -8.93
CA TRP A 171 2.07 -14.88 -8.89
C TRP A 171 0.54 -14.82 -8.82
N GLU A 172 0.03 -13.78 -8.17
CA GLU A 172 -1.40 -13.50 -8.05
C GLU A 172 -1.78 -12.27 -8.87
N GLU A 173 -2.97 -12.29 -9.47
CA GLU A 173 -3.49 -11.16 -10.25
C GLU A 173 -3.91 -10.00 -9.33
N LEU A 174 -3.45 -8.78 -9.63
CA LEU A 174 -3.90 -7.55 -8.95
C LEU A 174 -4.99 -6.82 -9.74
N TRP A 175 -4.78 -6.61 -11.04
CA TRP A 175 -5.75 -6.06 -12.00
C TRP A 175 -5.32 -6.35 -13.43
N ILE A 176 -6.27 -6.20 -14.37
CA ILE A 176 -6.05 -6.28 -15.81
C ILE A 176 -6.17 -4.89 -16.46
N GLY A 177 -5.58 -4.72 -17.64
CA GLY A 177 -5.63 -3.45 -18.37
C GLY A 177 -5.07 -3.54 -19.78
N TYR A 178 -4.72 -2.38 -20.34
CA TYR A 178 -4.11 -2.25 -21.66
C TYR A 178 -2.64 -1.86 -21.54
N SER A 179 -1.81 -2.35 -22.46
CA SER A 179 -0.39 -2.00 -22.54
C SER A 179 -0.20 -0.55 -22.97
N TYR A 180 0.18 0.32 -22.04
CA TYR A 180 0.49 1.73 -22.29
C TYR A 180 2.00 1.96 -22.28
N VAL A 181 2.58 2.27 -23.45
CA VAL A 181 4.03 2.28 -23.64
C VAL A 181 4.65 3.68 -23.45
N MET A 182 4.06 4.72 -24.05
CA MET A 182 4.61 6.07 -24.00
C MET A 182 3.58 7.13 -24.40
N HIS A 183 3.87 8.39 -24.05
CA HIS A 183 3.24 9.58 -24.64
C HIS A 183 4.28 10.57 -25.13
N THR A 184 3.81 11.45 -26.03
CA THR A 184 4.55 12.63 -26.49
C THR A 184 3.83 13.89 -26.04
N THR A 185 4.58 14.99 -26.00
CA THR A 185 4.11 16.33 -25.65
C THR A 185 4.48 17.30 -26.77
N ASP A 186 3.90 18.49 -26.77
CA ASP A 186 4.13 19.47 -27.83
C ASP A 186 5.58 19.94 -27.85
N ASN A 187 6.30 19.56 -28.90
CA ASN A 187 7.68 19.95 -29.22
C ASN A 187 8.73 19.78 -28.09
N SER A 188 8.39 19.05 -27.03
CA SER A 188 9.21 18.94 -25.80
C SER A 188 9.62 17.50 -25.48
N GLY A 189 9.41 16.58 -26.43
CA GLY A 189 9.70 15.15 -26.30
C GLY A 189 8.55 14.37 -25.66
N GLY A 190 8.89 13.28 -24.98
CA GLY A 190 7.93 12.36 -24.39
C GLY A 190 8.55 11.52 -23.28
N PHE A 191 7.75 10.65 -22.68
CA PHE A 191 8.20 9.73 -21.65
C PHE A 191 7.55 8.36 -21.85
N GLY A 192 8.34 7.30 -21.66
CA GLY A 192 7.89 5.92 -21.76
C GLY A 192 7.72 5.29 -20.38
N MET A 193 6.85 4.29 -20.29
CA MET A 193 6.65 3.49 -19.09
C MET A 193 7.55 2.26 -19.11
N ASP A 194 7.94 1.79 -17.93
CA ASP A 194 8.50 0.45 -17.79
C ASP A 194 7.40 -0.59 -18.08
N LEU A 195 7.77 -1.65 -18.81
CA LEU A 195 6.85 -2.74 -19.19
C LEU A 195 7.09 -3.99 -18.33
N THR A 196 7.82 -3.85 -17.22
CA THR A 196 8.22 -4.95 -16.33
C THR A 196 7.61 -4.87 -14.95
#